data_AF-A0A084EF70-F1
#
_entry.id   AF-A0A084EF70-F1
#
_cell.length_a   1.000
_cell.length_b   1.000
_cell.length_c   1.000
_cell.angle_alpha   90.00
_cell.angle_beta   90.00
_cell.angle_gamma   90.00
#
_symmetry.space_group_name_H-M   'P 1'
#
loop_
_entity.id
_entity.type
_entity.pdbx_description
1 polymer ?
#
loop_
_entity_poly.entity_id
_entity_poly.type
_entity_poly.pdbx_seq_one_letter_code
_entity_poly.pdbx_strand_id
1 'polypeptide(L)'
;MGRIVGWSIGRHRGTTLNREEAFDQAIKLIADLPCQREVIDFWDMPAVRSDGDRAKWRAAADRLIGIGQKVAPDLAEYFEIWASDAAVGAKDLDRGLALMPLPGLGGRASLRASNILDLKLSLGRPPAARDITALFGPKVTKFGRENLLRVEQFIQLQLDERAAHGNPVDIVHWTQDAHQHKAGYSLFNGHPSYLVVQPPGGWHFSYSKRAEAECMALIRDAENTWREESDLPRVGEGWISETRLYYELKAAFPALDVLQHHRPDWLGRQHLDIAIPSLRTAIEFQGAQHDLPVAFFGGEDAFIRTQERDRRKLGKCRKQGWRLFYAREGYDLTDLIAQIVEPR
;
A
#
# COMPACT_ATOMS: atom_id res chain seq x y z
N MET A 1 -26.65 -24.89 38.05
CA MET A 1 -27.40 -23.81 37.36
C MET A 1 -26.38 -23.02 36.54
N GLY A 2 -26.60 -22.84 35.23
CA GLY A 2 -25.75 -22.01 34.36
C GLY A 2 -25.14 -22.75 33.17
N ARG A 3 -25.94 -23.04 32.15
CA ARG A 3 -25.47 -23.49 30.82
C ARG A 3 -24.92 -22.29 30.06
N ILE A 4 -23.69 -22.41 29.57
CA ILE A 4 -23.12 -21.53 28.55
C ILE A 4 -23.81 -21.88 27.23
N VAL A 5 -24.55 -20.92 26.68
CA VAL A 5 -25.24 -21.04 25.39
C VAL A 5 -24.22 -20.80 24.28
N GLY A 6 -23.68 -21.87 23.71
CA GLY A 6 -22.90 -21.80 22.49
C GLY A 6 -23.80 -21.46 21.31
N TRP A 7 -23.58 -20.31 20.69
CA TRP A 7 -24.17 -19.97 19.39
C TRP A 7 -23.50 -20.83 18.33
N SER A 8 -24.16 -21.93 17.95
CA SER A 8 -23.83 -22.70 16.76
C SER A 8 -24.30 -21.90 15.54
N ILE A 9 -23.37 -21.28 14.82
CA ILE A 9 -23.64 -20.74 13.50
C ILE A 9 -23.90 -21.94 12.60
N GLY A 10 -25.16 -22.15 12.26
CA GLY A 10 -25.57 -23.21 11.34
C GLY A 10 -24.86 -23.06 10.01
N ARG A 11 -23.97 -24.01 9.69
CA ARG A 11 -23.52 -24.20 8.31
C ARG A 11 -24.74 -24.61 7.50
N HIS A 12 -25.24 -23.73 6.65
CA HIS A 12 -26.19 -24.10 5.61
C HIS A 12 -25.57 -25.23 4.79
N ARG A 13 -26.23 -26.39 4.77
CA ARG A 13 -25.96 -27.48 3.82
C ARG A 13 -26.48 -27.06 2.45
N GLY A 14 -25.81 -26.12 1.80
CA GLY A 14 -25.93 -25.92 0.37
C GLY A 14 -25.13 -26.99 -0.36
N THR A 15 -25.66 -27.53 -1.46
CA THR A 15 -24.93 -28.44 -2.33
C THR A 15 -23.69 -27.70 -2.87
N THR A 16 -22.50 -28.22 -2.58
CA THR A 16 -21.24 -27.71 -3.15
C THR A 16 -21.26 -27.99 -4.65
N LEU A 17 -20.98 -26.98 -5.47
CA LEU A 17 -20.83 -27.12 -6.92
C LEU A 17 -19.37 -27.45 -7.23
N ASN A 18 -19.15 -28.35 -8.19
CA ASN A 18 -17.82 -28.52 -8.75
C ASN A 18 -17.49 -27.37 -9.73
N ARG A 19 -16.22 -27.28 -10.16
CA ARG A 19 -15.75 -26.20 -11.06
C ARG A 19 -16.57 -26.12 -12.34
N GLU A 20 -16.72 -27.23 -13.05
CA GLU A 20 -17.39 -27.28 -14.35
C GLU A 20 -18.86 -26.88 -14.22
N GLU A 21 -19.58 -27.44 -13.25
CA GLU A 21 -20.98 -27.11 -12.96
C GLU A 21 -21.18 -25.62 -12.66
N ALA A 22 -20.27 -25.01 -11.89
CA ALA A 22 -20.38 -23.61 -11.51
C ALA A 22 -20.12 -22.67 -12.70
N PHE A 23 -19.07 -22.94 -13.48
CA PHE A 23 -18.75 -22.16 -14.67
C PHE A 23 -19.84 -22.31 -15.75
N ASP A 24 -20.35 -23.52 -15.99
CA ASP A 24 -21.45 -23.74 -16.94
C ASP A 24 -22.73 -22.98 -16.56
N GLN A 25 -23.08 -22.97 -15.26
CA GLN A 25 -24.22 -22.20 -14.77
C GLN A 25 -24.02 -20.70 -14.97
N ALA A 26 -22.83 -20.19 -14.67
CA ALA A 26 -22.50 -18.78 -14.83
C ALA A 26 -22.45 -18.36 -16.31
N ILE A 27 -21.86 -19.18 -17.18
CA ILE A 27 -21.78 -18.94 -18.62
C ILE A 27 -23.17 -18.85 -19.23
N LYS A 28 -24.05 -19.80 -18.93
CA LYS A 28 -25.45 -19.77 -19.39
C LYS A 28 -26.18 -18.53 -18.88
N LEU A 29 -26.00 -18.21 -17.60
CA LEU A 29 -26.60 -17.01 -17.01
C LEU A 29 -26.15 -15.73 -17.71
N ILE A 30 -24.86 -15.60 -18.03
CA ILE A 30 -24.30 -14.43 -18.72
C ILE A 30 -24.79 -14.36 -20.18
N ALA A 31 -24.85 -15.49 -20.87
CA ALA A 31 -25.32 -15.56 -22.25
C ALA A 31 -26.80 -15.16 -22.41
N ASP A 32 -27.63 -15.37 -21.38
CA ASP A 32 -29.05 -15.02 -21.37
C ASP A 32 -29.33 -13.54 -21.04
N LEU A 33 -28.29 -12.75 -20.74
CA LEU A 33 -28.45 -11.34 -20.40
C LEU A 33 -28.93 -10.52 -21.60
N PRO A 34 -29.85 -9.54 -21.40
CA PRO A 34 -30.31 -8.71 -22.50
C PRO A 34 -29.17 -7.83 -22.99
N CYS A 35 -28.75 -8.08 -24.24
CA CYS A 35 -27.65 -7.40 -24.92
C CYS A 35 -28.11 -6.87 -26.29
N GLN A 36 -27.44 -5.83 -26.78
CA GLN A 36 -27.61 -5.29 -28.12
C GLN A 36 -26.24 -5.27 -28.81
N ARG A 37 -26.18 -5.79 -30.04
CA ARG A 37 -24.94 -5.85 -30.79
C ARG A 37 -24.66 -4.52 -31.46
N GLU A 38 -23.45 -4.00 -31.32
CA GLU A 38 -23.03 -2.84 -32.07
C GLU A 38 -22.60 -3.27 -33.48
N VAL A 39 -23.06 -2.54 -34.50
CA VAL A 39 -22.88 -2.94 -35.91
C VAL A 39 -21.43 -2.82 -36.37
N ILE A 40 -20.59 -2.04 -35.65
CA ILE A 40 -19.31 -1.56 -36.18
C ILE A 40 -18.06 -2.25 -35.57
N ASP A 41 -18.09 -2.82 -34.37
CA ASP A 41 -16.84 -3.31 -33.73
C ASP A 41 -16.93 -4.68 -33.05
N PHE A 42 -17.90 -5.53 -33.43
CA PHE A 42 -18.10 -6.88 -32.88
C PHE A 42 -18.39 -6.97 -31.35
N TRP A 43 -18.51 -5.84 -30.65
CA TRP A 43 -18.85 -5.79 -29.24
C TRP A 43 -20.36 -5.83 -29.00
N ASP A 44 -20.77 -6.55 -27.97
CA ASP A 44 -22.12 -6.49 -27.42
C ASP A 44 -22.16 -5.45 -26.28
N MET A 45 -23.29 -4.77 -26.15
CA MET A 45 -23.55 -3.78 -25.11
C MET A 45 -24.75 -4.22 -24.25
N PRO A 46 -24.75 -3.98 -22.92
CA PRO A 46 -25.91 -4.21 -22.08
C PRO A 46 -27.14 -3.46 -22.61
N ALA A 47 -28.22 -4.19 -22.89
CA ALA A 47 -29.50 -3.60 -23.31
C ALA A 47 -30.37 -3.34 -22.07
N VAL A 48 -30.16 -2.20 -21.43
CA VAL A 48 -30.83 -1.79 -20.17
C VAL A 48 -31.84 -0.67 -20.38
N ARG A 49 -32.76 -0.89 -21.34
CA ARG A 49 -33.72 0.13 -21.81
C ARG A 49 -34.93 0.29 -20.89
N SER A 50 -35.28 -0.75 -20.13
CA SER A 50 -36.38 -0.77 -19.18
C SER A 50 -35.91 -1.18 -17.77
N ASP A 51 -36.75 -0.93 -16.76
CA ASP A 51 -36.49 -1.44 -15.41
C ASP A 51 -36.49 -2.97 -15.35
N GLY A 52 -37.27 -3.63 -16.22
CA GLY A 52 -37.25 -5.08 -16.37
C GLY A 52 -35.90 -5.60 -16.87
N ASP A 53 -35.26 -4.90 -17.80
CA ASP A 53 -33.93 -5.26 -18.28
C ASP A 53 -32.87 -5.06 -17.19
N ARG A 54 -32.91 -3.92 -16.50
CA ARG A 54 -32.04 -3.67 -15.34
C ARG A 54 -32.21 -4.72 -14.25
N ALA A 55 -33.45 -5.15 -13.99
CA ALA A 55 -33.75 -6.19 -13.01
C ALA A 55 -33.12 -7.54 -13.38
N LYS A 56 -33.07 -7.91 -14.67
CA LYS A 56 -32.40 -9.13 -15.13
C LYS A 56 -30.89 -9.09 -14.84
N TRP A 57 -30.23 -7.98 -15.16
CA TRP A 57 -28.80 -7.78 -14.88
C TRP A 57 -28.51 -7.79 -13.37
N ARG A 58 -29.33 -7.12 -12.55
CA ARG A 58 -29.22 -7.15 -11.08
C ARG A 58 -29.40 -8.56 -10.52
N ALA A 59 -30.41 -9.28 -11.00
CA ALA A 59 -30.65 -10.66 -10.59
C ALA A 59 -29.50 -11.59 -11.01
N ALA A 60 -28.85 -11.34 -12.14
CA ALA A 60 -27.66 -12.09 -12.54
C ALA A 60 -26.49 -11.85 -11.57
N ALA A 61 -26.27 -10.60 -11.11
CA ALA A 61 -25.27 -10.31 -10.08
C ALA A 61 -25.53 -11.11 -8.80
N ASP A 62 -26.78 -11.13 -8.30
CA ASP A 62 -27.17 -11.91 -7.12
C ASP A 62 -26.94 -13.42 -7.31
N ARG A 63 -27.29 -13.95 -8.49
CA ARG A 63 -27.10 -15.37 -8.81
C ARG A 63 -25.63 -15.74 -8.92
N LEU A 64 -24.78 -14.88 -9.49
CA LEU A 64 -23.34 -15.10 -9.58
C LEU A 64 -22.70 -15.18 -8.19
N ILE A 65 -23.08 -14.28 -7.26
CA ILE A 65 -22.67 -14.38 -5.85
C ILE A 65 -23.11 -15.72 -5.26
N GLY A 66 -24.36 -16.12 -5.50
CA GLY A 66 -24.90 -17.40 -5.02
C GLY A 66 -24.19 -18.64 -5.59
N ILE A 67 -23.63 -18.55 -6.81
CA ILE A 67 -22.75 -19.59 -7.37
C ILE A 67 -21.40 -19.57 -6.65
N GLY A 68 -20.80 -18.39 -6.48
CA GLY A 68 -19.52 -18.20 -5.76
C GLY A 68 -19.53 -18.77 -4.34
N GLN A 69 -20.66 -18.65 -3.63
CA GLN A 69 -20.83 -19.20 -2.28
C GLN A 69 -20.88 -20.74 -2.22
N LYS A 70 -21.04 -21.42 -3.36
CA LYS A 70 -21.14 -22.90 -3.44
C LYS A 70 -19.87 -23.56 -3.97
N VAL A 71 -18.85 -22.80 -4.36
CA VAL A 71 -17.59 -23.33 -4.89
C VAL A 71 -16.46 -23.24 -3.86
N ALA A 72 -15.30 -23.78 -4.21
CA ALA A 72 -14.08 -23.62 -3.41
C ALA A 72 -13.64 -22.14 -3.37
N PRO A 73 -13.02 -21.67 -2.26
CA PRO A 73 -12.66 -20.25 -2.10
C PRO A 73 -11.75 -19.67 -3.17
N ASP A 74 -10.88 -20.49 -3.77
CA ASP A 74 -9.98 -20.09 -4.87
C ASP A 74 -10.73 -19.80 -6.18
N LEU A 75 -11.96 -20.28 -6.31
CA LEU A 75 -12.82 -20.04 -7.48
C LEU A 75 -13.86 -18.94 -7.24
N ALA A 76 -14.22 -18.67 -5.98
CA ALA A 76 -15.28 -17.72 -5.62
C ALA A 76 -15.06 -16.32 -6.24
N GLU A 77 -13.82 -15.88 -6.27
CA GLU A 77 -13.39 -14.56 -6.75
C GLU A 77 -13.77 -14.31 -8.22
N TYR A 78 -13.76 -15.33 -9.08
CA TYR A 78 -14.21 -15.19 -10.48
C TYR A 78 -15.68 -14.77 -10.56
N PHE A 79 -16.51 -15.39 -9.73
CA PHE A 79 -17.95 -15.12 -9.70
C PHE A 79 -18.26 -13.77 -9.03
N GLU A 80 -17.45 -13.33 -8.07
CA GLU A 80 -17.55 -12.00 -7.47
C GLU A 80 -17.21 -10.90 -8.48
N ILE A 81 -16.14 -11.08 -9.28
CA ILE A 81 -15.80 -10.16 -10.39
C ILE A 81 -16.94 -10.12 -11.40
N TRP A 82 -17.45 -11.27 -11.83
CA TRP A 82 -18.58 -11.31 -12.77
C TRP A 82 -19.87 -10.73 -12.18
N ALA A 83 -20.10 -10.87 -10.87
CA ALA A 83 -21.24 -10.24 -10.21
C ALA A 83 -21.10 -8.70 -10.20
N SER A 84 -19.89 -8.19 -9.95
CA SER A 84 -19.57 -6.78 -10.11
C SER A 84 -19.87 -6.31 -11.53
N ASP A 85 -19.34 -7.01 -12.54
CA ASP A 85 -19.55 -6.70 -13.95
C ASP A 85 -21.05 -6.71 -14.32
N ALA A 86 -21.84 -7.64 -13.79
CA ALA A 86 -23.29 -7.66 -14.01
C ALA A 86 -23.99 -6.42 -13.38
N ALA A 87 -23.56 -5.97 -12.20
CA ALA A 87 -24.07 -4.74 -11.60
C ALA A 87 -23.67 -3.49 -12.41
N VAL A 88 -22.44 -3.44 -12.93
CA VAL A 88 -21.98 -2.37 -13.83
C VAL A 88 -22.79 -2.37 -15.13
N GLY A 89 -23.06 -3.54 -15.70
CA GLY A 89 -23.93 -3.71 -16.87
C GLY A 89 -25.36 -3.19 -16.63
N ALA A 90 -25.87 -3.34 -15.39
CA ALA A 90 -27.14 -2.76 -14.96
C ALA A 90 -27.14 -1.22 -14.79
N LYS A 91 -25.98 -0.56 -15.02
CA LYS A 91 -25.70 0.85 -14.72
C LYS A 91 -25.74 1.18 -13.22
N ASP A 92 -25.46 0.18 -12.38
CA ASP A 92 -25.41 0.31 -10.92
C ASP A 92 -23.94 0.32 -10.47
N LEU A 93 -23.24 1.43 -10.75
CA LEU A 93 -21.79 1.53 -10.54
C LEU A 93 -21.40 1.40 -9.07
N ASP A 94 -22.22 1.93 -8.17
CA ASP A 94 -22.04 1.80 -6.71
C ASP A 94 -22.01 0.34 -6.28
N ARG A 95 -22.99 -0.43 -6.74
CA ARG A 95 -23.06 -1.86 -6.47
C ARG A 95 -21.93 -2.62 -7.15
N GLY A 96 -21.58 -2.24 -8.38
CA GLY A 96 -20.41 -2.79 -9.09
C GLY A 96 -19.14 -2.65 -8.25
N LEU A 97 -18.84 -1.43 -7.79
CA LEU A 97 -17.68 -1.17 -6.94
C LEU A 97 -17.74 -1.92 -5.61
N ALA A 98 -18.91 -2.03 -4.98
CA ALA A 98 -19.07 -2.76 -3.72
C ALA A 98 -18.88 -4.28 -3.84
N LEU A 99 -19.21 -4.85 -5.00
CA LEU A 99 -19.06 -6.29 -5.27
C LEU A 99 -17.66 -6.67 -5.79
N MET A 100 -16.91 -5.70 -6.34
CA MET A 100 -15.58 -5.96 -6.89
C MET A 100 -14.63 -6.42 -5.77
N PRO A 101 -14.09 -7.65 -5.81
CA PRO A 101 -13.23 -8.13 -4.74
C PRO A 101 -11.94 -7.31 -4.70
N LEU A 102 -11.56 -6.85 -3.51
CA LEU A 102 -10.32 -6.11 -3.32
C LEU A 102 -9.11 -6.98 -3.66
N PRO A 103 -8.08 -6.44 -4.34
CA PRO A 103 -6.84 -7.16 -4.55
C PRO A 103 -6.22 -7.67 -3.24
N GLY A 104 -5.62 -8.86 -3.26
CA GLY A 104 -4.89 -9.41 -2.11
C GLY A 104 -3.69 -8.56 -1.69
N LEU A 105 -3.36 -8.58 -0.40
CA LEU A 105 -2.23 -7.81 0.16
C LEU A 105 -0.92 -8.34 -0.42
N GLY A 106 0.00 -7.45 -0.82
CA GLY A 106 1.34 -7.87 -1.26
C GLY A 106 1.45 -8.23 -2.74
N GLY A 107 0.32 -8.46 -3.43
CA GLY A 107 0.28 -8.86 -4.83
C GLY A 107 0.20 -7.67 -5.80
N ARG A 108 0.62 -7.90 -7.05
CA ARG A 108 0.29 -7.02 -8.17
C ARG A 108 -1.00 -7.51 -8.82
N ALA A 109 -1.98 -6.63 -8.96
CA ALA A 109 -3.26 -6.91 -9.59
C ALA A 109 -3.68 -5.75 -10.52
N SER A 110 -2.80 -5.37 -11.44
CA SER A 110 -2.91 -4.15 -12.26
C SER A 110 -4.27 -3.97 -12.94
N LEU A 111 -4.80 -5.04 -13.53
CA LEU A 111 -6.09 -5.00 -14.23
C LEU A 111 -7.23 -4.73 -13.25
N ARG A 112 -7.26 -5.45 -12.12
CA ARG A 112 -8.31 -5.27 -11.11
C ARG A 112 -8.23 -3.91 -10.43
N ALA A 113 -7.03 -3.48 -10.08
CA ALA A 113 -6.80 -2.15 -9.55
C ALA A 113 -7.26 -1.08 -10.54
N SER A 114 -6.98 -1.25 -11.84
CA SER A 114 -7.45 -0.32 -12.87
C SER A 114 -8.98 -0.30 -12.97
N ASN A 115 -9.63 -1.46 -12.93
CA ASN A 115 -11.10 -1.55 -12.95
C ASN A 115 -11.74 -0.85 -11.74
N ILE A 116 -11.18 -1.04 -10.53
CA ILE A 116 -11.63 -0.36 -9.32
C ILE A 116 -11.44 1.15 -9.45
N LEU A 117 -10.28 1.59 -9.92
CA LEU A 117 -9.97 3.01 -10.12
C LEU A 117 -10.87 3.66 -11.19
N ASP A 118 -11.23 2.95 -12.25
CA ASP A 118 -12.13 3.46 -13.30
C ASP A 118 -13.59 3.58 -12.80
N LEU A 119 -14.04 2.61 -11.99
CA LEU A 119 -15.31 2.71 -11.27
C LEU A 119 -15.31 3.89 -10.30
N LYS A 120 -14.23 4.06 -9.53
CA LYS A 120 -14.07 5.19 -8.59
C LYS A 120 -14.03 6.53 -9.31
N LEU A 121 -13.29 6.63 -10.41
CA LEU A 121 -13.26 7.82 -11.27
C LEU A 121 -14.67 8.18 -11.75
N SER A 122 -15.43 7.19 -12.25
CA SER A 122 -16.80 7.38 -12.73
C SER A 122 -17.78 7.79 -11.62
N LEU A 123 -17.49 7.44 -10.37
CA LEU A 123 -18.27 7.77 -9.18
C LEU A 123 -17.76 9.03 -8.44
N GLY A 124 -16.67 9.65 -8.90
CA GLY A 124 -16.02 10.77 -8.19
C GLY A 124 -15.43 10.38 -6.82
N ARG A 125 -14.98 9.14 -6.66
CA ARG A 125 -14.39 8.59 -5.42
C ARG A 125 -12.86 8.60 -5.46
N PRO A 126 -12.19 8.89 -4.34
CA PRO A 126 -10.74 8.85 -4.27
C PRO A 126 -10.19 7.42 -4.27
N PRO A 127 -8.91 7.23 -4.66
CA PRO A 127 -8.24 5.96 -4.50
C PRO A 127 -8.06 5.62 -3.01
N ALA A 128 -7.95 4.33 -2.69
CA ALA A 128 -7.60 3.82 -1.38
C ALA A 128 -6.20 3.20 -1.42
N ALA A 129 -5.57 3.00 -0.26
CA ALA A 129 -4.23 2.45 -0.17
C ALA A 129 -4.04 1.14 -0.95
N ARG A 130 -5.04 0.25 -0.92
CA ARG A 130 -4.98 -1.03 -1.65
C ARG A 130 -4.98 -0.86 -3.18
N ASP A 131 -5.61 0.19 -3.71
CA ASP A 131 -5.59 0.47 -5.15
C ASP A 131 -4.18 0.88 -5.58
N ILE A 132 -3.54 1.73 -4.77
CA ILE A 132 -2.18 2.23 -4.97
C ILE A 132 -1.17 1.07 -4.97
N THR A 133 -1.21 0.22 -3.94
CA THR A 133 -0.25 -0.88 -3.79
C THR A 133 -0.48 -1.99 -4.83
N ALA A 134 -1.73 -2.27 -5.19
CA ALA A 134 -2.04 -3.34 -6.14
C ALA A 134 -1.75 -2.97 -7.60
N LEU A 135 -1.84 -1.68 -7.97
CA LEU A 135 -1.72 -1.24 -9.37
C LEU A 135 -0.37 -1.59 -9.99
N PHE A 136 0.72 -1.36 -9.26
CA PHE A 136 2.09 -1.66 -9.70
C PHE A 136 2.77 -2.77 -8.89
N GLY A 137 2.05 -3.34 -7.91
CA GLY A 137 2.59 -4.17 -6.84
C GLY A 137 3.32 -3.31 -5.79
N PRO A 138 3.42 -3.77 -4.53
CA PRO A 138 4.10 -2.99 -3.51
C PRO A 138 5.61 -3.00 -3.78
N LYS A 139 6.11 -1.89 -4.34
CA LYS A 139 7.52 -1.64 -4.65
C LYS A 139 8.30 -1.21 -3.40
N VAL A 140 8.19 -2.05 -2.38
CA VAL A 140 8.81 -1.88 -1.07
C VAL A 140 10.07 -2.73 -0.91
N THR A 141 10.93 -2.40 0.06
CA THR A 141 12.08 -3.24 0.43
C THR A 141 11.63 -4.52 1.15
N LYS A 142 12.59 -5.37 1.55
CA LYS A 142 12.31 -6.53 2.41
C LYS A 142 11.58 -6.12 3.70
N PHE A 143 12.01 -5.02 4.32
CA PHE A 143 11.37 -4.51 5.54
C PHE A 143 9.91 -4.12 5.28
N GLY A 144 9.64 -3.32 4.25
CA GLY A 144 8.27 -2.97 3.90
C GLY A 144 7.44 -4.19 3.50
N ARG A 145 8.04 -5.22 2.89
CA ARG A 145 7.36 -6.47 2.55
C ARG A 145 6.93 -7.26 3.79
N GLU A 146 7.76 -7.29 4.82
CA GLU A 146 7.44 -7.91 6.12
C GLU A 146 6.42 -7.09 6.92
N ASN A 147 6.20 -5.82 6.55
CA ASN A 147 5.33 -4.87 7.24
C ASN A 147 4.25 -4.25 6.35
N LEU A 148 3.81 -4.96 5.30
CA LEU A 148 2.92 -4.41 4.27
C LEU A 148 1.62 -3.80 4.81
N LEU A 149 1.04 -4.41 5.84
CA LEU A 149 -0.18 -3.88 6.47
C LEU A 149 0.06 -2.49 7.07
N ARG A 150 1.23 -2.27 7.68
CA ARG A 150 1.62 -0.94 8.21
C ARG A 150 1.87 0.04 7.08
N VAL A 151 2.56 -0.39 6.03
CA VAL A 151 2.78 0.46 4.84
C VAL A 151 1.45 0.92 4.25
N GLU A 152 0.46 0.04 4.08
CA GLU A 152 -0.87 0.44 3.58
C GLU A 152 -1.63 1.37 4.52
N GLN A 153 -1.51 1.18 5.84
CA GLN A 153 -2.08 2.11 6.81
C GLN A 153 -1.50 3.52 6.65
N PHE A 154 -0.17 3.64 6.48
CA PHE A 154 0.48 4.93 6.23
C PHE A 154 0.10 5.53 4.88
N ILE A 155 -0.04 4.72 3.82
CA ILE A 155 -0.56 5.21 2.54
C ILE A 155 -1.98 5.77 2.73
N GLN A 156 -2.85 5.08 3.46
CA GLN A 156 -4.22 5.58 3.68
C GLN A 156 -4.23 6.90 4.45
N LEU A 157 -3.41 7.03 5.50
CA LEU A 157 -3.26 8.30 6.23
C LEU A 157 -2.79 9.43 5.31
N GLN A 158 -1.79 9.18 4.46
CA GLN A 158 -1.32 10.16 3.47
C GLN A 158 -2.42 10.60 2.49
N LEU A 159 -3.25 9.65 2.03
CA LEU A 159 -4.38 9.95 1.14
C LEU A 159 -5.43 10.83 1.85
N ASP A 160 -5.77 10.49 3.09
CA ASP A 160 -6.76 11.20 3.90
C ASP A 160 -6.27 12.63 4.24
N GLU A 161 -5.00 12.79 4.60
CA GLU A 161 -4.37 14.10 4.86
C GLU A 161 -4.31 14.98 3.61
N ARG A 162 -3.94 14.40 2.46
CA ARG A 162 -3.95 15.09 1.17
C ARG A 162 -5.35 15.62 0.84
N ALA A 163 -6.38 14.79 1.04
CA ALA A 163 -7.76 15.19 0.85
C ALA A 163 -8.19 16.32 1.82
N ALA A 164 -7.81 16.21 3.10
CA ALA A 164 -8.12 17.23 4.12
C ALA A 164 -7.47 18.59 3.81
N HIS A 165 -6.29 18.60 3.18
CA HIS A 165 -5.58 19.81 2.74
C HIS A 165 -6.01 20.33 1.36
N GLY A 166 -7.06 19.77 0.75
CA GLY A 166 -7.56 20.22 -0.56
C GLY A 166 -6.67 19.82 -1.74
N ASN A 167 -5.81 18.82 -1.57
CA ASN A 167 -4.94 18.27 -2.61
C ASN A 167 -5.04 16.73 -2.70
N PRO A 168 -6.25 16.16 -2.90
CA PRO A 168 -6.42 14.72 -3.01
C PRO A 168 -5.66 14.17 -4.24
N VAL A 169 -5.36 12.87 -4.21
CA VAL A 169 -4.85 12.18 -5.41
C VAL A 169 -5.91 12.25 -6.51
N ASP A 170 -5.56 12.90 -7.61
CA ASP A 170 -6.46 13.12 -8.74
C ASP A 170 -6.29 12.04 -9.81
N ILE A 171 -7.20 11.05 -9.81
CA ILE A 171 -7.21 9.98 -10.80
C ILE A 171 -7.48 10.53 -12.22
N VAL A 172 -8.15 11.69 -12.36
CA VAL A 172 -8.35 12.34 -13.67
C VAL A 172 -7.00 12.70 -14.29
N HIS A 173 -6.05 13.17 -13.49
CA HIS A 173 -4.71 13.49 -13.99
C HIS A 173 -4.00 12.27 -14.58
N TRP A 174 -4.26 11.07 -14.06
CA TRP A 174 -3.70 9.82 -14.58
C TRP A 174 -4.28 9.43 -15.94
N THR A 175 -5.47 9.91 -16.32
CA THR A 175 -6.07 9.58 -17.63
C THR A 175 -5.35 10.24 -18.81
N GLN A 176 -4.48 11.22 -18.56
CA GLN A 176 -3.73 11.93 -19.61
C GLN A 176 -2.75 11.01 -20.37
N ASP A 177 -2.24 9.98 -19.72
CA ASP A 177 -1.29 9.02 -20.29
C ASP A 177 -1.61 7.55 -19.97
N ALA A 178 -2.77 7.29 -19.33
CA ALA A 178 -3.30 5.95 -19.22
C ALA A 178 -3.81 5.43 -20.58
N HIS A 179 -3.81 4.11 -20.74
CA HIS A 179 -4.44 3.49 -21.91
C HIS A 179 -5.96 3.43 -21.70
N GLN A 180 -6.73 3.83 -22.71
CA GLN A 180 -8.20 3.71 -22.72
C GLN A 180 -8.65 2.66 -23.74
N HIS A 181 -9.46 1.71 -23.30
CA HIS A 181 -10.19 0.84 -24.23
C HIS A 181 -11.36 1.63 -24.84
N LYS A 182 -11.28 1.95 -26.13
CA LYS A 182 -12.24 2.83 -26.81
C LYS A 182 -13.70 2.36 -26.71
N ALA A 183 -13.93 1.05 -26.72
CA ALA A 183 -15.27 0.48 -26.59
C ALA A 183 -15.81 0.54 -25.15
N GLY A 184 -14.96 0.88 -24.17
CA GLY A 184 -15.33 1.03 -22.76
C GLY A 184 -14.80 -0.06 -21.85
N TYR A 185 -15.39 -0.11 -20.66
CA TYR A 185 -15.07 -1.09 -19.63
C TYR A 185 -15.53 -2.49 -20.05
N SER A 186 -14.60 -3.45 -20.09
CA SER A 186 -14.90 -4.84 -20.44
C SER A 186 -15.56 -5.59 -19.30
N LEU A 187 -16.70 -6.22 -19.59
CA LEU A 187 -17.45 -7.05 -18.66
C LEU A 187 -17.10 -8.53 -18.86
N PHE A 188 -17.16 -9.29 -17.78
CA PHE A 188 -17.02 -10.74 -17.76
C PHE A 188 -15.69 -11.23 -18.35
N ASN A 189 -14.58 -10.58 -18.01
CA ASN A 189 -13.26 -11.00 -18.49
C ASN A 189 -13.03 -12.50 -18.23
N GLY A 190 -12.60 -13.22 -19.28
CA GLY A 190 -12.46 -14.69 -19.27
C GLY A 190 -13.71 -15.46 -19.73
N HIS A 191 -14.83 -14.77 -19.95
CA HIS A 191 -16.02 -15.33 -20.60
C HIS A 191 -15.92 -15.18 -22.14
N PRO A 192 -16.53 -16.08 -22.95
CA PRO A 192 -16.54 -15.95 -24.41
C PRO A 192 -17.29 -14.73 -24.96
N SER A 193 -18.03 -14.00 -24.13
CA SER A 193 -18.79 -12.82 -24.54
C SER A 193 -17.90 -11.58 -24.56
N TYR A 194 -17.89 -10.88 -25.68
CA TYR A 194 -17.19 -9.60 -25.83
C TYR A 194 -18.16 -8.46 -25.45
N LEU A 195 -18.40 -8.30 -24.15
CA LEU A 195 -19.32 -7.30 -23.60
C LEU A 195 -18.55 -6.10 -23.07
N VAL A 196 -18.99 -4.90 -23.45
CA VAL A 196 -18.41 -3.63 -22.96
C VAL A 196 -19.50 -2.68 -22.51
N VAL A 197 -19.12 -1.70 -21.70
CA VAL A 197 -20.06 -0.70 -21.18
C VAL A 197 -19.36 0.64 -20.95
N GLN A 198 -20.07 1.73 -21.24
CA GLN A 198 -19.68 3.09 -20.84
C GLN A 198 -20.85 3.85 -20.20
N PRO A 199 -20.65 4.56 -19.08
CA PRO A 199 -19.50 4.45 -18.16
C PRO A 199 -19.42 3.05 -17.49
N PRO A 200 -18.26 2.61 -16.95
CA PRO A 200 -16.96 3.31 -16.84
C PRO A 200 -16.19 3.51 -18.16
N GLY A 201 -15.07 4.22 -18.11
CA GLY A 201 -14.36 4.70 -19.30
C GLY A 201 -13.49 3.68 -20.03
N GLY A 202 -13.20 2.52 -19.41
CA GLY A 202 -12.26 1.52 -19.92
C GLY A 202 -10.80 1.88 -19.67
N TRP A 203 -10.49 2.53 -18.55
CA TRP A 203 -9.14 3.04 -18.25
C TRP A 203 -8.22 1.98 -17.63
N HIS A 204 -7.00 1.87 -18.17
CA HIS A 204 -5.92 1.03 -17.65
C HIS A 204 -4.78 1.89 -17.12
N PHE A 205 -4.86 2.24 -15.82
CA PHE A 205 -3.93 3.14 -15.15
C PHE A 205 -2.51 2.57 -15.01
N SER A 206 -2.32 1.27 -15.16
CA SER A 206 -0.98 0.66 -15.11
C SER A 206 -0.05 1.07 -16.26
N TYR A 207 -0.58 1.74 -17.28
CA TYR A 207 0.19 2.32 -18.38
C TYR A 207 0.54 3.80 -18.16
N SER A 208 -0.07 4.45 -17.17
CA SER A 208 0.18 5.86 -16.85
C SER A 208 1.49 6.02 -16.09
N LYS A 209 2.43 6.80 -16.64
CA LYS A 209 3.67 7.18 -15.95
C LYS A 209 3.38 8.12 -14.80
N ARG A 210 2.32 8.93 -14.91
CA ARG A 210 1.83 9.79 -13.83
C ARG A 210 1.38 8.98 -12.63
N ALA A 211 0.51 7.98 -12.88
CA ALA A 211 0.07 7.05 -11.85
C ALA A 211 1.26 6.29 -11.26
N GLU A 212 2.20 5.82 -12.09
CA GLU A 212 3.39 5.14 -11.61
C GLU A 212 4.21 6.04 -10.66
N ALA A 213 4.57 7.24 -11.08
CA ALA A 213 5.35 8.17 -10.28
C ALA A 213 4.68 8.50 -8.94
N GLU A 214 3.38 8.80 -8.96
CA GLU A 214 2.63 9.16 -7.75
C GLU A 214 2.44 7.97 -6.80
N CYS A 215 2.08 6.78 -7.32
CA CYS A 215 1.97 5.57 -6.52
C CYS A 215 3.32 5.18 -5.90
N MET A 216 4.43 5.30 -6.64
CA MET A 216 5.77 5.00 -6.12
C MET A 216 6.18 5.95 -5.02
N ALA A 217 5.88 7.24 -5.16
CA ALA A 217 6.17 8.24 -4.13
C ALA A 217 5.40 7.91 -2.83
N LEU A 218 4.09 7.68 -2.92
CA LEU A 218 3.26 7.29 -1.77
C LEU A 218 3.78 6.02 -1.07
N ILE A 219 4.09 4.97 -1.84
CA ILE A 219 4.60 3.71 -1.29
C ILE A 219 5.96 3.92 -0.60
N ARG A 220 6.87 4.69 -1.21
CA ARG A 220 8.20 4.94 -0.66
C ARG A 220 8.12 5.77 0.62
N ASP A 221 7.32 6.82 0.62
CA ASP A 221 7.13 7.69 1.78
C ASP A 221 6.48 6.93 2.93
N ALA A 222 5.49 6.10 2.66
CA ALA A 222 4.84 5.25 3.66
C ALA A 222 5.81 4.21 4.26
N GLU A 223 6.63 3.55 3.42
CA GLU A 223 7.67 2.64 3.93
C GLU A 223 8.70 3.39 4.78
N ASN A 224 9.18 4.55 4.33
CA ASN A 224 10.14 5.37 5.08
C ASN A 224 9.57 5.82 6.42
N THR A 225 8.30 6.22 6.46
CA THR A 225 7.62 6.59 7.70
C THR A 225 7.63 5.43 8.69
N TRP A 226 7.28 4.21 8.23
CA TRP A 226 7.30 3.05 9.10
C TRP A 226 8.72 2.64 9.53
N ARG A 227 9.72 2.85 8.66
CA ARG A 227 11.13 2.64 9.00
C ARG A 227 11.56 3.57 10.12
N GLU A 228 11.23 4.85 10.02
CA GLU A 228 11.56 5.87 11.03
C GLU A 228 10.89 5.58 12.38
N GLU A 229 9.60 5.25 12.37
CA GLU A 229 8.86 4.80 13.58
C GLU A 229 9.42 3.49 14.17
N SER A 230 10.19 2.74 13.38
CA SER A 230 10.90 1.52 13.80
C SER A 230 12.39 1.74 14.11
N ASP A 231 12.81 3.01 14.29
CA ASP A 231 14.20 3.40 14.53
C ASP A 231 15.17 2.95 13.42
N LEU A 232 14.69 2.87 12.17
CA LEU A 232 15.49 2.52 10.99
C LEU A 232 15.67 3.73 10.06
N PRO A 233 16.85 3.87 9.43
CA PRO A 233 17.06 4.93 8.46
C PRO A 233 16.20 4.73 7.20
N ARG A 234 15.87 5.83 6.50
CA ARG A 234 15.11 5.77 5.24
C ARG A 234 15.82 4.91 4.20
N VAL A 235 15.04 4.40 3.25
CA VAL A 235 15.59 3.64 2.13
C VAL A 235 16.49 4.55 1.30
N GLY A 236 17.79 4.23 1.27
CA GLY A 236 18.83 5.02 0.58
C GLY A 236 19.70 5.85 1.51
N GLU A 237 19.27 6.13 2.75
CA GLU A 237 19.99 7.00 3.68
C GLU A 237 20.87 6.21 4.66
N GLY A 238 20.43 5.01 5.06
CA GLY A 238 21.07 4.24 6.15
C GLY A 238 22.48 3.71 5.92
N TRP A 239 23.05 3.93 4.73
CA TRP A 239 24.34 3.35 4.36
C TRP A 239 25.34 4.38 3.80
N ILE A 240 24.96 5.65 3.64
CA ILE A 240 25.80 6.61 2.91
C ILE A 240 26.49 7.60 3.86
N SER A 241 25.78 8.20 4.82
CA SER A 241 26.38 9.17 5.74
C SER A 241 27.07 8.51 6.93
N GLU A 242 26.41 7.54 7.58
CA GLU A 242 26.97 6.81 8.72
C GLU A 242 28.20 5.99 8.32
N THR A 243 28.10 5.24 7.22
CA THR A 243 29.23 4.46 6.67
C THR A 243 30.39 5.36 6.26
N ARG A 244 30.09 6.54 5.67
CA ARG A 244 31.15 7.51 5.33
C ARG A 244 31.83 8.04 6.59
N LEU A 245 31.05 8.49 7.57
CA LEU A 245 31.57 8.95 8.86
C LEU A 245 32.38 7.86 9.56
N TYR A 246 31.94 6.61 9.49
CA TYR A 246 32.67 5.45 10.00
C TYR A 246 34.05 5.32 9.36
N TYR A 247 34.14 5.37 8.03
CA TYR A 247 35.43 5.28 7.34
C TYR A 247 36.33 6.49 7.61
N GLU A 248 35.77 7.69 7.70
CA GLU A 248 36.50 8.91 8.04
C GLU A 248 37.07 8.84 9.47
N LEU A 249 36.29 8.41 10.46
CA LEU A 249 36.75 8.22 11.84
C LEU A 249 37.76 7.06 11.96
N LYS A 250 37.56 5.97 11.22
CA LYS A 250 38.53 4.86 11.18
C LYS A 250 39.88 5.28 10.60
N ALA A 251 39.87 6.16 9.59
CA ALA A 251 41.08 6.74 9.03
C ALA A 251 41.75 7.73 10.01
N ALA A 252 40.98 8.50 10.76
CA ALA A 252 41.49 9.46 11.74
C ALA A 252 42.07 8.79 13.00
N PHE A 253 41.54 7.62 13.39
CA PHE A 253 41.97 6.88 14.59
C PHE A 253 42.50 5.48 14.24
N PRO A 254 43.58 5.35 13.44
CA PRO A 254 44.05 4.06 12.92
C PRO A 254 44.55 3.10 14.01
N ALA A 255 44.91 3.62 15.19
CA ALA A 255 45.37 2.83 16.34
C ALA A 255 44.24 2.42 17.31
N LEU A 256 43.01 2.88 17.09
CA LEU A 256 41.87 2.58 17.96
C LEU A 256 40.88 1.65 17.26
N ASP A 257 40.15 0.89 18.06
CA ASP A 257 39.07 0.05 17.56
C ASP A 257 37.82 0.90 17.33
N VAL A 258 37.53 1.20 16.06
CA VAL A 258 36.32 1.92 15.63
C VAL A 258 35.31 0.90 15.12
N LEU A 259 34.18 0.80 15.82
CA LEU A 259 33.11 -0.16 15.58
C LEU A 259 31.88 0.53 15.00
N GLN A 260 31.24 -0.09 14.00
CA GLN A 260 29.94 0.34 13.46
C GLN A 260 28.80 -0.49 14.07
N HIS A 261 27.64 0.12 14.27
CA HIS A 261 26.42 -0.51 14.83
C HIS A 261 26.67 -1.26 16.14
N HIS A 262 27.49 -0.70 17.02
CA HIS A 262 27.88 -1.34 18.26
C HIS A 262 26.67 -1.54 19.19
N ARG A 263 26.44 -2.79 19.63
CA ARG A 263 25.31 -3.20 20.48
C ARG A 263 25.80 -3.64 21.85
N PRO A 264 26.16 -2.70 22.75
CA PRO A 264 26.55 -3.09 24.08
C PRO A 264 25.32 -3.55 24.89
N ASP A 265 25.49 -4.58 25.71
CA ASP A 265 24.39 -5.23 26.45
C ASP A 265 23.55 -4.26 27.28
N TRP A 266 24.16 -3.21 27.84
CA TRP A 266 23.50 -2.19 28.66
C TRP A 266 22.57 -1.26 27.87
N LEU A 267 22.65 -1.25 26.54
CA LEU A 267 21.81 -0.41 25.67
C LEU A 267 20.49 -1.11 25.28
N GLY A 268 20.41 -2.42 25.47
CA GLY A 268 19.22 -3.25 25.22
C GLY A 268 19.05 -3.57 23.73
N ARG A 269 17.87 -3.28 23.15
CA ARG A 269 17.58 -3.51 21.72
C ARG A 269 18.15 -2.43 20.79
N GLN A 270 18.69 -1.36 21.35
CA GLN A 270 19.26 -0.23 20.59
C GLN A 270 20.74 -0.48 20.28
N HIS A 271 21.28 0.24 19.30
CA HIS A 271 22.70 0.25 18.95
C HIS A 271 23.24 1.68 18.93
N LEU A 272 24.56 1.81 18.99
CA LEU A 272 25.29 3.04 18.70
C LEU A 272 25.75 2.99 17.25
N ASP A 273 25.58 4.08 16.50
CA ASP A 273 25.97 4.12 15.09
C ASP A 273 27.47 3.86 14.93
N ILE A 274 28.30 4.61 15.65
CA ILE A 274 29.76 4.42 15.70
C ILE A 274 30.23 4.45 17.15
N ALA A 275 31.12 3.53 17.52
CA ALA A 275 31.69 3.45 18.87
C ALA A 275 33.20 3.29 18.84
N ILE A 276 33.89 3.95 19.77
CA ILE A 276 35.32 3.79 20.06
C ILE A 276 35.42 3.35 21.53
N PRO A 277 35.38 2.04 21.83
CA PRO A 277 35.26 1.53 23.20
C PRO A 277 36.42 1.94 24.11
N SER A 278 37.65 2.00 23.57
CA SER A 278 38.84 2.41 24.32
C SER A 278 38.73 3.84 24.88
N LEU A 279 38.00 4.72 24.17
CA LEU A 279 37.73 6.09 24.60
C LEU A 279 36.38 6.23 25.35
N ARG A 280 35.60 5.14 25.47
CA ARG A 280 34.19 5.16 25.89
C ARG A 280 33.43 6.28 25.18
N THR A 281 33.56 6.34 23.87
CA THR A 281 33.00 7.40 23.04
C THR A 281 32.11 6.80 21.97
N ALA A 282 30.94 7.40 21.76
CA ALA A 282 29.98 7.03 20.75
C ALA A 282 29.65 8.26 19.89
N ILE A 283 29.41 8.04 18.61
CA ILE A 283 29.03 9.05 17.64
C ILE A 283 27.75 8.57 16.96
N GLU A 284 26.74 9.42 16.92
CA GLU A 284 25.44 9.17 16.27
C GLU A 284 25.28 10.15 15.12
N PHE A 285 24.83 9.67 13.96
CA PHE A 285 24.55 10.54 12.83
C PHE A 285 23.08 11.00 12.87
N GLN A 286 22.85 12.29 13.08
CA GLN A 286 21.53 12.91 13.14
C GLN A 286 21.19 13.60 11.82
N GLY A 287 20.10 13.20 11.18
CA GLY A 287 19.54 13.88 10.01
C GLY A 287 18.80 15.18 10.35
N ALA A 288 18.42 15.93 9.32
CA ALA A 288 17.77 17.25 9.41
C ALA A 288 16.41 17.28 10.16
N GLN A 289 15.85 16.12 10.50
CA GLN A 289 14.56 16.02 11.20
C GLN A 289 14.66 16.16 12.72
N HIS A 290 15.86 16.27 13.30
CA HIS A 290 16.04 16.57 14.73
C HIS A 290 15.78 18.03 15.10
N ASP A 291 15.62 18.94 14.12
CA ASP A 291 15.54 20.39 14.39
C ASP A 291 14.22 21.04 13.97
N LEU A 292 13.38 20.37 13.17
CA LEU A 292 12.13 20.93 12.67
C LEU A 292 10.99 19.91 12.73
N PRO A 293 9.81 20.28 13.26
CA PRO A 293 8.60 19.47 13.09
C PRO A 293 8.23 19.46 11.61
N VAL A 294 8.43 18.32 10.95
CA VAL A 294 7.98 18.14 9.58
C VAL A 294 6.49 17.83 9.62
N ALA A 295 5.66 18.78 9.17
CA ALA A 295 4.20 18.69 9.20
C ALA A 295 3.64 17.44 8.50
N PHE A 296 4.43 16.80 7.64
CA PHE A 296 4.09 15.59 6.90
C PHE A 296 4.22 14.28 7.71
N PHE A 297 4.80 14.30 8.92
CA PHE A 297 5.15 13.08 9.67
C PHE A 297 4.72 13.12 11.14
N GLY A 298 3.49 13.58 11.43
CA GLY A 298 2.95 13.61 12.80
C GLY A 298 3.35 14.84 13.62
N GLY A 299 3.89 15.86 12.97
CA GLY A 299 4.09 17.20 13.53
C GLY A 299 4.87 17.21 14.85
N GLU A 300 4.33 17.92 15.83
CA GLU A 300 4.96 18.15 17.14
C GLU A 300 5.08 16.86 17.99
N ASP A 301 4.13 15.92 17.86
CA ASP A 301 4.12 14.68 18.66
C ASP A 301 5.24 13.71 18.26
N ALA A 302 5.52 13.56 16.97
CA ALA A 302 6.63 12.73 16.47
C ALA A 302 7.99 13.34 16.83
N PHE A 303 8.07 14.68 16.79
CA PHE A 303 9.25 15.43 17.22
C PHE A 303 9.52 15.26 18.73
N ILE A 304 8.48 15.33 19.58
CA ILE A 304 8.57 15.07 21.02
C ILE A 304 9.04 13.63 21.31
N ARG A 305 8.46 12.63 20.62
CA ARG A 305 8.88 11.22 20.79
C ARG A 305 10.34 10.99 20.41
N THR A 306 10.80 11.63 19.34
CA THR A 306 12.21 11.57 18.92
C THR A 306 13.13 12.16 19.98
N GLN A 307 12.82 13.36 20.49
CA GLN A 307 13.58 13.97 21.58
C GLN A 307 13.60 13.12 22.86
N GLU A 308 12.48 12.50 23.22
CA GLU A 308 12.42 11.61 24.38
C GLU A 308 13.33 10.38 24.20
N ARG A 309 13.35 9.78 23.01
CA ARG A 309 14.19 8.62 22.69
C ARG A 309 15.67 8.97 22.80
N ASP A 310 16.07 10.09 22.22
CA ASP A 310 17.46 10.58 22.27
C ASP A 310 17.89 10.87 23.70
N ARG A 311 17.02 11.53 24.48
CA ARG A 311 17.29 11.81 25.90
C ARG A 311 17.45 10.53 26.71
N ARG A 312 16.67 9.48 26.43
CA ARG A 312 16.82 8.16 27.08
C ARG A 312 18.14 7.50 26.68
N LYS A 313 18.53 7.57 25.40
CA LYS A 313 19.80 7.03 24.88
C LYS A 313 20.99 7.73 25.54
N LEU A 314 21.01 9.06 25.52
CA LEU A 314 22.02 9.88 26.20
C LEU A 314 22.12 9.57 27.69
N GLY A 315 20.98 9.39 28.37
CA GLY A 315 20.93 9.01 29.78
C GLY A 315 21.59 7.65 30.05
N LYS A 316 21.39 6.65 29.18
CA LYS A 316 22.05 5.34 29.29
C LYS A 316 23.57 5.46 29.08
N CYS A 317 24.00 6.19 28.06
CA CYS A 317 25.42 6.43 27.80
C CYS A 317 26.12 7.10 28.98
N ARG A 318 25.53 8.18 29.52
CA ARG A 318 26.09 8.90 30.68
C ARG A 318 26.21 8.02 31.92
N LYS A 319 25.20 7.19 32.22
CA LYS A 319 25.24 6.23 33.34
C LYS A 319 26.40 5.24 33.24
N GLN A 320 26.80 4.88 32.02
CA GLN A 320 27.91 3.96 31.76
C GLN A 320 29.25 4.69 31.52
N GLY A 321 29.28 6.01 31.71
CA GLY A 321 30.47 6.83 31.52
C GLY A 321 30.90 6.98 30.07
N TRP A 322 29.97 6.83 29.11
CA TRP A 322 30.20 7.06 27.69
C TRP A 322 29.92 8.50 27.30
N ARG A 323 30.80 9.10 26.49
CA ARG A 323 30.55 10.37 25.80
C ARG A 323 29.79 10.09 24.52
N LEU A 324 28.75 10.88 24.24
CA LEU A 324 27.92 10.75 23.04
C LEU A 324 28.01 12.06 22.26
N PHE A 325 28.53 11.98 21.04
CA PHE A 325 28.60 13.08 20.08
C PHE A 325 27.58 12.87 18.98
N TYR A 326 27.09 13.97 18.40
CA TYR A 326 26.14 13.94 17.30
C TYR A 326 26.77 14.59 16.07
N ALA A 327 26.88 13.85 14.98
CA ALA A 327 27.30 14.35 13.68
C ALA A 327 26.06 14.66 12.84
N ARG A 328 26.05 15.79 12.14
CA ARG A 328 24.92 16.23 11.29
C ARG A 328 25.34 16.35 9.85
N GLU A 329 24.38 16.43 8.94
CA GLU A 329 24.70 16.73 7.55
C GLU A 329 25.52 18.04 7.45
N GLY A 330 26.66 17.98 6.76
CA GLY A 330 27.62 19.09 6.70
C GLY A 330 28.59 19.19 7.89
N TYR A 331 28.74 18.15 8.72
CA TYR A 331 29.71 18.15 9.84
C TYR A 331 31.14 18.47 9.37
N ASP A 332 31.87 19.22 10.20
CA ASP A 332 33.32 19.37 10.06
C ASP A 332 34.01 18.22 10.80
N LEU A 333 34.65 17.35 10.02
CA LEU A 333 35.37 16.19 10.56
C LEU A 333 36.48 16.61 11.54
N THR A 334 37.17 17.73 11.27
CA THR A 334 38.29 18.21 12.08
C THR A 334 37.82 18.64 13.46
N ASP A 335 36.71 19.37 13.51
CA ASP A 335 36.10 19.82 14.77
C ASP A 335 35.57 18.63 15.58
N LEU A 336 34.88 17.70 14.92
CA LEU A 336 34.41 16.48 15.57
C LEU A 336 35.55 15.66 16.18
N ILE A 337 36.67 15.51 15.46
CA ILE A 337 37.86 14.83 15.99
C ILE A 337 38.43 15.58 17.19
N ALA A 338 38.54 16.91 17.11
CA ALA A 338 39.05 17.75 18.20
C ALA A 338 38.24 17.55 19.49
N GLN A 339 36.91 17.52 19.38
CA GLN A 339 36.01 17.26 20.51
C GLN A 339 36.18 15.83 21.08
N ILE A 340 36.41 14.83 20.22
CA ILE A 340 36.64 13.45 20.65
C ILE A 340 37.96 13.32 21.42
N VAL A 341 39.02 14.01 21.01
CA VAL A 341 40.34 13.92 21.67
C VAL A 341 40.47 14.80 22.90
N GLU A 342 39.53 15.72 23.13
CA GLU A 342 39.56 16.61 24.28
C GLU A 342 39.56 15.81 25.61
N PRO A 343 40.48 16.12 26.56
CA PRO A 343 40.55 15.43 27.84
C PRO A 343 39.27 15.59 28.67
N ARG A 344 38.99 14.62 29.54
CA ARG A 344 37.84 14.63 30.45
C ARG A 344 37.97 15.61 31.60
#